data_AF-A0A9P8FKR6-F1
#
_entry.id   AF-A0A9P8FKR6-F1
#
_cell.length_a   1.000
_cell.length_b   1.000
_cell.length_c   1.000
_cell.angle_alpha   90.00
_cell.angle_beta   90.00
_cell.angle_gamma   90.00
#
_symmetry.space_group_name_H-M   'P 1'
#
loop_
_entity.id
_entity.type
_entity.pdbx_description
1 polymer ?
#
loop_
_entity_poly.entity_id
_entity_poly.type
_entity_poly.pdbx_seq_one_letter_code
_entity_poly.pdbx_strand_id
1 'polypeptide(L)'
;TATPVKNTGKRGLSYNNAAYTMPFSLSGQNSQVSWAYNWYQAAGSGFNPALEYVPMLWSNASDLASSWTANAQAAINAGSTHLLGFNEPDLCLAGAGSSCIEMQSAVKAWKQYMEPFAGKALLGSPAVTNGGSPMGLTWLSNFMGNCTGCHIDFINIHWYSNKYAGANYFKQQVEAAHAMSGGRPVWITEFGLDSSVSYTQAELTSFLEEVIEWMDATDYVQRYAYFMDTTGALMNSDGSGMSDLGSMYNSYPEVSSASSSASPSSSATAVLSTSSSITTAVPSSSAIVATTSSTYTSSRITNAPTSSLTSSSSKISAASSVQTSSSSIKSALSDAATSTAVASSDISILGAYFADKDVTASARSAFLQNGNLVVNTYTLASALSVSDPWYGVVKTISILYSDASNNTYIFSSAEQTGTHTITPSSIPSSAKTPSIAPVDGSTINIVGIVWGAQQIKTQSVWDRIYYQQATKWGFQINTGLFGVDGFWGHAKVGVVWYRDAQGVVKSLVGRENGWVKF
;
A
#
# COMPACT_ATOMS: atom_id res chain seq x y z
N THR A 1 -9.06 30.18 31.12
CA THR A 1 -8.10 29.44 30.29
C THR A 1 -8.70 28.10 29.95
N ALA A 2 -8.59 27.64 28.71
CA ALA A 2 -9.04 26.30 28.34
C ALA A 2 -8.21 25.26 29.11
N THR A 3 -8.84 24.19 29.58
CA THR A 3 -8.23 23.19 30.45
C THR A 3 -8.17 21.84 29.72
N PRO A 4 -7.12 21.02 29.91
CA PRO A 4 -7.11 19.66 29.40
C PRO A 4 -8.31 18.82 29.87
N VAL A 5 -8.92 18.08 28.95
CA VAL A 5 -10.09 17.20 29.17
C VAL A 5 -9.81 15.82 28.56
N LYS A 6 -10.04 14.76 29.33
CA LYS A 6 -9.88 13.39 28.85
C LYS A 6 -10.96 13.04 27.82
N ASN A 7 -10.57 12.47 26.69
CA ASN A 7 -11.47 11.94 25.66
C ASN A 7 -11.27 10.43 25.49
N THR A 8 -12.17 9.78 24.74
CA THR A 8 -12.15 8.33 24.49
C THR A 8 -12.05 7.97 23.00
N GLY A 9 -11.70 8.95 22.14
CA GLY A 9 -11.56 8.73 20.70
C GLY A 9 -10.35 7.87 20.33
N LYS A 10 -10.23 7.48 19.07
CA LYS A 10 -9.15 6.62 18.56
C LYS A 10 -7.84 7.38 18.26
N ARG A 11 -7.91 8.72 18.16
CA ARG A 11 -6.79 9.56 17.71
C ARG A 11 -5.72 9.72 18.77
N GLY A 12 -4.47 9.64 18.32
CA GLY A 12 -3.32 9.88 19.16
C GLY A 12 -2.29 10.80 18.51
N LEU A 13 -1.37 11.28 19.34
CA LEU A 13 -0.30 12.16 18.93
C LEU A 13 1.03 11.40 18.94
N SER A 14 1.75 11.46 17.83
CA SER A 14 3.16 11.05 17.74
C SER A 14 4.02 12.32 17.88
N TYR A 15 4.87 12.42 18.89
CA TYR A 15 5.55 13.69 19.21
C TYR A 15 7.01 13.51 19.63
N ASN A 16 7.83 14.55 19.43
CA ASN A 16 9.17 14.64 20.03
C ASN A 16 9.23 15.70 21.15
N ASN A 17 8.48 16.79 21.00
CA ASN A 17 8.35 17.81 22.03
C ASN A 17 7.03 17.62 22.80
N ALA A 18 7.12 17.21 24.07
CA ALA A 18 5.94 16.94 24.88
C ALA A 18 5.00 18.15 25.01
N ALA A 19 5.53 19.38 24.97
CA ALA A 19 4.72 20.59 25.00
C ALA A 19 3.77 20.72 23.78
N TYR A 20 4.08 20.07 22.66
CA TYR A 20 3.20 20.09 21.48
C TYR A 20 1.92 19.27 21.67
N THR A 21 1.84 18.44 22.72
CA THR A 21 0.59 17.75 23.07
C THR A 21 -0.42 18.66 23.78
N MET A 22 0.02 19.78 24.36
CA MET A 22 -0.81 20.66 25.20
C MET A 22 -1.96 21.37 24.47
N PRO A 23 -1.84 21.79 23.20
CA PRO A 23 -2.93 22.45 22.48
C PRO A 23 -4.13 21.55 22.16
N PHE A 24 -3.97 20.22 22.26
CA PHE A 24 -5.01 19.24 21.95
C PHE A 24 -5.85 18.91 23.19
N SER A 25 -7.06 18.41 22.97
CA SER A 25 -7.94 17.94 24.05
C SER A 25 -8.20 18.98 25.14
N LEU A 26 -8.35 20.24 24.75
CA LEU A 26 -8.78 21.30 25.65
C LEU A 26 -10.31 21.43 25.68
N SER A 27 -10.83 21.94 26.80
CA SER A 27 -12.26 22.19 26.97
C SER A 27 -12.82 23.09 25.85
N GLY A 28 -13.92 22.66 25.25
CA GLY A 28 -14.59 23.37 24.16
C GLY A 28 -14.08 23.05 22.75
N GLN A 29 -13.07 22.19 22.57
CA GLN A 29 -12.54 21.83 21.24
C GLN A 29 -13.26 20.67 20.55
N ASN A 30 -14.09 19.91 21.27
CA ASN A 30 -14.67 18.65 20.77
C ASN A 30 -13.60 17.67 20.22
N SER A 31 -12.44 17.65 20.89
CA SER A 31 -11.29 16.84 20.49
C SER A 31 -11.59 15.34 20.51
N GLN A 32 -11.10 14.63 19.50
CA GLN A 32 -11.10 13.17 19.42
C GLN A 32 -9.77 12.55 19.90
N VAL A 33 -8.80 13.37 20.31
CA VAL A 33 -7.46 12.93 20.76
C VAL A 33 -7.51 12.42 22.19
N SER A 34 -7.04 11.20 22.43
CA SER A 34 -7.13 10.54 23.75
C SER A 34 -5.81 9.96 24.27
N TRP A 35 -4.81 9.78 23.40
CA TRP A 35 -3.55 9.13 23.76
C TRP A 35 -2.37 9.72 22.99
N ALA A 36 -1.15 9.43 23.41
CA ALA A 36 0.05 9.88 22.72
C ALA A 36 1.28 9.01 23.03
N TYR A 37 2.26 9.03 22.13
CA TYR A 37 3.55 8.37 22.29
C TYR A 37 4.67 9.16 21.60
N ASN A 38 5.91 8.89 21.95
CA ASN A 38 7.08 9.66 21.49
C ASN A 38 8.30 8.79 21.15
N TRP A 39 8.06 7.55 20.72
CA TRP A 39 9.13 6.56 20.45
C TRP A 39 10.04 6.27 21.65
N TYR A 40 9.60 6.60 22.87
CA TYR A 40 10.40 6.49 24.08
C TYR A 40 9.60 5.86 25.22
N GLN A 41 10.24 5.69 26.37
CA GLN A 41 9.69 5.00 27.54
C GLN A 41 9.02 5.95 28.54
N ALA A 42 9.20 7.27 28.38
CA ALA A 42 8.67 8.31 29.25
C ALA A 42 8.18 9.52 28.45
N ALA A 43 7.10 10.15 28.93
CA ALA A 43 6.39 11.21 28.23
C ALA A 43 7.18 12.52 28.04
N GLY A 44 8.16 12.78 28.91
CA GLY A 44 8.87 14.06 28.94
C GLY A 44 8.10 15.17 29.67
N SER A 45 8.77 16.30 29.87
CA SER A 45 8.23 17.45 30.62
C SER A 45 7.30 18.29 29.75
N GLY A 46 6.16 18.72 30.31
CA GLY A 46 5.17 19.52 29.58
C GLY A 46 4.15 18.68 28.79
N PHE A 47 4.09 17.38 29.04
CA PHE A 47 3.09 16.48 28.47
C PHE A 47 1.67 16.81 28.92
N ASN A 48 0.70 16.69 28.02
CA ASN A 48 -0.71 16.92 28.29
C ASN A 48 -1.30 15.84 29.22
N PRO A 49 -1.67 16.18 30.47
CA PRO A 49 -2.11 15.19 31.47
C PRO A 49 -3.51 14.60 31.18
N ALA A 50 -4.23 15.11 30.17
CA ALA A 50 -5.49 14.53 29.74
C ALA A 50 -5.32 13.31 28.80
N LEU A 51 -4.13 13.12 28.23
CA LEU A 51 -3.86 12.03 27.31
C LEU A 51 -3.28 10.83 28.06
N GLU A 52 -3.63 9.62 27.63
CA GLU A 52 -2.87 8.43 28.02
C GLU A 52 -1.50 8.46 27.32
N TYR A 53 -0.42 8.46 28.09
CA TYR A 53 0.91 8.23 27.53
C TYR A 53 1.15 6.72 27.35
N VAL A 54 1.47 6.31 26.13
CA VAL A 54 1.77 4.91 25.79
C VAL A 54 3.30 4.76 25.58
N PRO A 55 4.03 4.12 26.50
CA PRO A 55 5.48 3.94 26.38
C PRO A 55 5.82 2.88 25.30
N MET A 56 6.98 3.05 24.68
CA MET A 56 7.49 2.17 23.63
C MET A 56 8.87 1.62 24.00
N LEU A 57 9.06 0.30 23.83
CA LEU A 57 10.39 -0.29 23.79
C LEU A 57 10.91 -0.22 22.35
N TRP A 58 11.51 0.91 22.00
CA TRP A 58 11.87 1.22 20.61
C TRP A 58 12.80 0.20 19.95
N SER A 59 13.81 -0.31 20.67
CA SER A 59 14.66 -1.43 20.22
C SER A 59 15.19 -2.29 21.36
N ASN A 60 15.96 -3.33 21.02
CA ASN A 60 16.68 -4.17 21.97
C ASN A 60 18.08 -3.64 22.35
N ALA A 61 18.40 -2.39 22.01
CA ALA A 61 19.65 -1.76 22.41
C ALA A 61 19.73 -1.68 23.95
N SER A 62 20.92 -1.92 24.51
CA SER A 62 21.10 -2.12 25.96
C SER A 62 20.72 -0.90 26.81
N ASP A 63 20.94 0.29 26.29
CA ASP A 63 20.59 1.57 26.93
C ASP A 63 19.08 1.76 27.03
N LEU A 64 18.31 1.28 26.06
CA LEU A 64 16.84 1.25 26.14
C LEU A 64 16.35 0.06 26.97
N ALA A 65 16.88 -1.14 26.72
CA ALA A 65 16.38 -2.36 27.35
C ALA A 65 16.62 -2.40 28.87
N SER A 66 17.71 -1.81 29.36
CA SER A 66 18.07 -1.83 30.80
C SER A 66 17.10 -1.05 31.69
N SER A 67 16.51 0.05 31.20
CA SER A 67 15.55 0.86 31.95
C SER A 67 14.08 0.47 31.71
N TRP A 68 13.82 -0.35 30.68
CA TRP A 68 12.46 -0.63 30.21
C TRP A 68 11.53 -1.13 31.31
N THR A 69 11.93 -2.15 32.07
CA THR A 69 11.05 -2.76 33.07
C THR A 69 10.58 -1.75 34.12
N ALA A 70 11.48 -0.90 34.59
CA ALA A 70 11.16 0.12 35.58
C ALA A 70 10.23 1.20 34.99
N ASN A 71 10.54 1.68 33.78
CA ASN A 71 9.78 2.75 33.13
C ASN A 71 8.39 2.31 32.67
N ALA A 72 8.26 1.11 32.09
CA ALA A 72 6.98 0.55 31.70
C ALA A 72 6.08 0.34 32.94
N GLN A 73 6.62 -0.18 34.04
CA GLN A 73 5.86 -0.32 35.28
C GLN A 73 5.45 1.05 35.86
N ALA A 74 6.33 2.06 35.80
CA ALA A 74 6.01 3.41 36.22
C ALA A 74 4.88 4.04 35.38
N ALA A 75 4.91 3.84 34.05
CA ALA A 75 3.86 4.30 33.14
C ALA A 75 2.52 3.61 33.43
N ILE A 76 2.52 2.29 33.67
CA ILE A 76 1.30 1.55 34.08
C ILE A 76 0.74 2.10 35.40
N ASN A 77 1.60 2.33 36.40
CA ASN A 77 1.19 2.91 37.67
C ASN A 77 0.64 4.34 37.51
N ALA A 78 1.09 5.07 36.48
CA ALA A 78 0.59 6.40 36.12
C ALA A 78 -0.69 6.37 35.26
N GLY A 79 -1.17 5.18 34.89
CA GLY A 79 -2.44 4.99 34.16
C GLY A 79 -2.29 4.54 32.70
N SER A 80 -1.09 4.22 32.22
CA SER A 80 -0.94 3.58 30.90
C SER A 80 -1.58 2.20 30.93
N THR A 81 -2.43 1.93 29.94
CA THR A 81 -3.11 0.64 29.75
C THR A 81 -2.50 -0.16 28.62
N HIS A 82 -1.58 0.43 27.85
CA HIS A 82 -0.92 -0.18 26.70
C HIS A 82 0.60 -0.02 26.76
N LEU A 83 1.33 -0.91 26.10
CA LEU A 83 2.76 -0.81 25.83
C LEU A 83 3.02 -1.10 24.34
N LEU A 84 3.87 -0.33 23.69
CA LEU A 84 4.27 -0.54 22.29
C LEU A 84 5.60 -1.30 22.20
N GLY A 85 5.67 -2.22 21.24
CA GLY A 85 6.89 -2.96 20.88
C GLY A 85 7.88 -2.16 20.02
N PHE A 86 8.81 -2.89 19.40
CA PHE A 86 9.92 -2.32 18.62
C PHE A 86 9.45 -1.49 17.41
N ASN A 87 10.19 -0.42 17.11
CA ASN A 87 9.89 0.50 16.01
C ASN A 87 10.61 0.08 14.73
N GLU A 88 9.87 -0.37 13.72
CA GLU A 88 10.40 -0.78 12.41
C GLU A 88 11.61 -1.73 12.50
N PRO A 89 11.49 -2.87 13.20
CA PRO A 89 12.59 -3.83 13.27
C PRO A 89 12.90 -4.44 11.89
N ASP A 90 11.98 -4.33 10.93
CA ASP A 90 12.05 -4.85 9.58
C ASP A 90 12.90 -4.01 8.62
N LEU A 91 13.19 -2.74 8.95
CA LEU A 91 13.96 -1.83 8.08
C LEU A 91 15.37 -1.58 8.63
N CYS A 92 16.37 -1.95 7.83
CA CYS A 92 17.80 -1.79 8.13
C CYS A 92 18.46 -0.76 7.21
N LEU A 93 17.97 0.48 7.27
CA LEU A 93 18.52 1.60 6.51
C LEU A 93 19.08 2.66 7.46
N ALA A 94 20.35 3.01 7.28
CA ALA A 94 20.99 4.05 8.09
C ALA A 94 20.26 5.39 7.94
N GLY A 95 19.89 6.01 9.06
CA GLY A 95 19.18 7.29 9.08
C GLY A 95 17.66 7.19 8.89
N ALA A 96 17.08 6.00 8.75
CA ALA A 96 15.64 5.84 8.59
C ALA A 96 14.83 6.03 9.89
N GLY A 97 15.49 6.03 11.06
CA GLY A 97 14.78 6.05 12.34
C GLY A 97 14.16 4.70 12.72
N SER A 98 14.64 3.62 12.11
CA SER A 98 14.18 2.23 12.32
C SER A 98 15.10 1.47 13.28
N SER A 99 14.55 0.50 14.02
CA SER A 99 15.31 -0.25 15.04
C SER A 99 16.19 -1.36 14.47
N CYS A 100 15.92 -1.83 13.24
CA CYS A 100 16.71 -2.86 12.55
C CYS A 100 17.09 -4.05 13.46
N ILE A 101 16.12 -4.93 13.73
CA ILE A 101 16.31 -6.04 14.66
C ILE A 101 16.15 -7.36 13.91
N GLU A 102 17.18 -8.20 13.99
CA GLU A 102 17.12 -9.57 13.48
C GLU A 102 16.04 -10.39 14.21
N MET A 103 15.36 -11.28 13.48
CA MET A 103 14.16 -11.99 13.95
C MET A 103 14.35 -12.74 15.28
N GLN A 104 15.41 -13.55 15.42
CA GLN A 104 15.68 -14.30 16.65
C GLN A 104 15.97 -13.35 17.82
N SER A 105 16.69 -12.26 17.54
CA SER A 105 16.99 -11.22 18.53
C SER A 105 15.73 -10.49 19.00
N ALA A 106 14.79 -10.21 18.09
CA ALA A 106 13.50 -9.61 18.42
C ALA A 106 12.65 -10.54 19.29
N VAL A 107 12.56 -11.83 18.95
CA VAL A 107 11.82 -12.84 19.75
C VAL A 107 12.41 -12.97 21.15
N LYS A 108 13.74 -13.05 21.27
CA LYS A 108 14.43 -13.11 22.57
C LYS A 108 14.14 -11.86 23.41
N ALA A 109 14.26 -10.68 22.80
CA ALA A 109 14.01 -9.41 23.49
C ALA A 109 12.54 -9.29 23.93
N TRP A 110 11.59 -9.69 23.07
CA TRP A 110 10.17 -9.68 23.42
C TRP A 110 9.87 -10.54 24.65
N LYS A 111 10.35 -11.79 24.65
CA LYS A 111 10.21 -12.70 25.79
C LYS A 111 10.82 -12.16 27.07
N GLN A 112 11.93 -11.44 26.96
CA GLN A 112 12.63 -10.90 28.12
C GLN A 112 11.97 -9.63 28.67
N TYR A 113 11.48 -8.74 27.80
CA TYR A 113 11.14 -7.37 28.18
C TYR A 113 9.65 -7.03 28.04
N MET A 114 8.91 -7.66 27.12
CA MET A 114 7.48 -7.38 26.89
C MET A 114 6.59 -8.37 27.64
N GLU A 115 6.88 -9.68 27.56
CA GLU A 115 6.09 -10.72 28.23
C GLU A 115 5.84 -10.51 29.73
N PRO A 116 6.77 -9.98 30.55
CA PRO A 116 6.52 -9.72 31.97
C PRO A 116 5.37 -8.75 32.28
N PHE A 117 4.86 -8.06 31.25
CA PHE A 117 3.74 -7.12 31.33
C PHE A 117 2.41 -7.69 30.80
N ALA A 118 2.40 -8.92 30.27
CA ALA A 118 1.17 -9.59 29.89
C ALA A 118 0.21 -9.66 31.10
N GLY A 119 -1.04 -9.25 30.90
CA GLY A 119 -2.04 -9.15 31.96
C GLY A 119 -1.92 -7.93 32.88
N LYS A 120 -0.88 -7.09 32.72
CA LYS A 120 -0.74 -5.79 33.41
C LYS A 120 -1.06 -4.62 32.48
N ALA A 121 -0.80 -4.78 31.19
CA ALA A 121 -1.13 -3.86 30.11
C ALA A 121 -1.36 -4.66 28.82
N LEU A 122 -2.04 -4.05 27.85
CA LEU A 122 -2.18 -4.61 26.51
C LEU A 122 -0.87 -4.41 25.72
N LEU A 123 -0.36 -5.48 25.14
CA LEU A 123 0.93 -5.49 24.45
C LEU A 123 0.76 -5.36 22.94
N GLY A 124 1.22 -4.24 22.39
CA GLY A 124 1.25 -4.02 20.95
C GLY A 124 2.46 -4.66 20.31
N SER A 125 2.26 -5.36 19.19
CA SER A 125 3.34 -5.99 18.42
C SER A 125 4.47 -5.01 18.08
N PRO A 126 5.64 -5.48 17.60
CA PRO A 126 6.53 -4.57 16.88
C PRO A 126 5.77 -3.87 15.74
N ALA A 127 6.03 -2.58 15.56
CA ALA A 127 5.43 -1.77 14.50
C ALA A 127 6.28 -1.92 13.24
N VAL A 128 5.70 -2.45 12.16
CA VAL A 128 6.44 -2.70 10.91
C VAL A 128 6.14 -1.65 9.85
N THR A 129 7.08 -1.43 8.93
CA THR A 129 6.86 -0.57 7.75
C THR A 129 5.75 -1.12 6.84
N ASN A 130 5.29 -0.32 5.87
CA ASN A 130 4.48 -0.83 4.75
C ASN A 130 5.34 -1.39 3.59
N GLY A 131 6.58 -1.78 3.87
CA GLY A 131 7.49 -2.40 2.91
C GLY A 131 7.03 -3.78 2.43
N GLY A 132 7.36 -4.13 1.19
CA GLY A 132 7.15 -5.47 0.64
C GLY A 132 8.06 -6.51 1.30
N SER A 133 7.77 -7.80 1.05
CA SER A 133 8.57 -8.92 1.56
C SER A 133 10.07 -8.74 1.23
N PRO A 134 10.98 -8.99 2.20
CA PRO A 134 10.75 -9.63 3.50
C PRO A 134 10.32 -8.68 4.64
N MET A 135 10.11 -7.39 4.36
CA MET A 135 9.73 -6.37 5.36
C MET A 135 8.22 -6.40 5.64
N GLY A 136 7.75 -5.43 6.44
CA GLY A 136 6.35 -5.17 6.67
C GLY A 136 5.59 -6.34 7.27
N LEU A 137 4.40 -6.61 6.74
CA LEU A 137 3.53 -7.66 7.24
C LEU A 137 4.15 -9.06 7.14
N THR A 138 5.11 -9.28 6.23
CA THR A 138 5.85 -10.55 6.15
C THR A 138 6.75 -10.71 7.37
N TRP A 139 7.50 -9.68 7.75
CA TRP A 139 8.31 -9.69 8.96
C TRP A 139 7.43 -9.90 10.20
N LEU A 140 6.31 -9.18 10.31
CA LEU A 140 5.42 -9.28 11.46
C LEU A 140 4.79 -10.68 11.59
N SER A 141 4.34 -11.27 10.48
CA SER A 141 3.84 -12.65 10.47
C SER A 141 4.90 -13.65 10.95
N ASN A 142 6.13 -13.52 10.45
CA ASN A 142 7.24 -14.35 10.88
C ASN A 142 7.55 -14.16 12.36
N PHE A 143 7.52 -12.94 12.88
CA PHE A 143 7.70 -12.66 14.30
C PHE A 143 6.64 -13.37 15.15
N MET A 144 5.36 -13.23 14.80
CA MET A 144 4.26 -13.90 15.50
C MET A 144 4.38 -15.44 15.45
N GLY A 145 4.80 -15.99 14.30
CA GLY A 145 5.02 -17.43 14.15
C GLY A 145 6.21 -17.97 14.95
N ASN A 146 7.30 -17.19 15.07
CA ASN A 146 8.51 -17.59 15.80
C ASN A 146 8.41 -17.32 17.31
N CYS A 147 7.61 -16.34 17.74
CA CYS A 147 7.43 -15.98 19.15
C CYS A 147 6.42 -16.93 19.84
N THR A 148 6.77 -18.21 19.92
CA THR A 148 5.92 -19.21 20.59
C THR A 148 5.75 -18.88 22.07
N GLY A 149 4.49 -18.83 22.52
CA GLY A 149 4.13 -18.47 23.89
C GLY A 149 4.15 -16.97 24.20
N CYS A 150 4.29 -16.11 23.18
CA CYS A 150 4.24 -14.66 23.37
C CYS A 150 2.80 -14.12 23.35
N HIS A 151 2.52 -13.15 24.21
CA HIS A 151 1.27 -12.40 24.26
C HIS A 151 1.40 -11.14 23.40
N ILE A 152 0.56 -11.03 22.39
CA ILE A 152 0.40 -9.84 21.56
C ILE A 152 -1.10 -9.57 21.57
N ASP A 153 -1.55 -8.41 22.03
CA ASP A 153 -2.99 -8.10 22.15
C ASP A 153 -3.51 -7.39 20.90
N PHE A 154 -2.69 -6.52 20.30
CA PHE A 154 -2.98 -5.78 19.08
C PHE A 154 -1.73 -5.69 18.21
N ILE A 155 -1.92 -5.44 16.92
CA ILE A 155 -0.84 -5.31 15.95
C ILE A 155 -0.60 -3.86 15.56
N ASN A 156 0.66 -3.46 15.55
CA ASN A 156 1.12 -2.13 15.16
C ASN A 156 1.63 -2.15 13.73
N ILE A 157 1.21 -1.16 12.93
CA ILE A 157 1.71 -0.95 11.57
C ILE A 157 1.99 0.52 11.32
N HIS A 158 2.96 0.78 10.44
CA HIS A 158 3.21 2.08 9.86
C HIS A 158 2.78 2.10 8.39
N TRP A 159 2.31 3.25 7.92
CA TRP A 159 2.01 3.44 6.51
C TRP A 159 2.49 4.80 6.01
N TYR A 160 3.36 4.77 5.01
CA TYR A 160 3.75 5.95 4.26
C TYR A 160 3.67 5.68 2.77
N SER A 161 3.03 6.58 2.04
CA SER A 161 3.01 6.56 0.58
C SER A 161 2.66 7.93 0.03
N ASN A 162 2.67 8.09 -1.29
CA ASN A 162 2.22 9.34 -1.90
C ASN A 162 0.71 9.36 -2.16
N LYS A 163 0.20 10.55 -2.52
CA LYS A 163 -1.23 10.77 -2.82
C LYS A 163 -1.79 9.84 -3.89
N TYR A 164 -0.95 9.32 -4.79
CA TYR A 164 -1.41 8.41 -5.85
C TYR A 164 -1.68 7.01 -5.33
N ALA A 165 -1.10 6.59 -4.20
CA ALA A 165 -1.52 5.36 -3.55
C ALA A 165 -2.92 5.55 -2.93
N GLY A 166 -3.14 6.74 -2.35
CA GLY A 166 -4.42 7.20 -1.82
C GLY A 166 -4.91 6.40 -0.62
N ALA A 167 -6.07 6.78 -0.10
CA ALA A 167 -6.69 6.16 1.06
C ALA A 167 -7.04 4.67 0.83
N ASN A 168 -7.29 4.24 -0.41
CA ASN A 168 -7.58 2.83 -0.70
C ASN A 168 -6.38 1.91 -0.41
N TYR A 169 -5.15 2.33 -0.75
CA TYR A 169 -3.96 1.54 -0.43
C TYR A 169 -3.70 1.48 1.09
N PHE A 170 -3.96 2.60 1.77
CA PHE A 170 -3.95 2.65 3.23
C PHE A 170 -4.91 1.62 3.84
N LYS A 171 -6.19 1.65 3.42
CA LYS A 171 -7.24 0.72 3.88
C LYS A 171 -6.85 -0.75 3.66
N GLN A 172 -6.33 -1.08 2.47
CA GLN A 172 -5.87 -2.43 2.14
C GLN A 172 -4.73 -2.92 3.05
N GLN A 173 -3.77 -2.05 3.37
CA GLN A 173 -2.68 -2.41 4.27
C GLN A 173 -3.21 -2.72 5.68
N VAL A 174 -4.15 -1.91 6.18
CA VAL A 174 -4.78 -2.09 7.50
C VAL A 174 -5.60 -3.40 7.53
N GLU A 175 -6.40 -3.65 6.49
CA GLU A 175 -7.18 -4.90 6.32
C GLU A 175 -6.27 -6.14 6.26
N ALA A 176 -5.17 -6.07 5.50
CA ALA A 176 -4.20 -7.15 5.40
C ALA A 176 -3.52 -7.44 6.73
N ALA A 177 -3.20 -6.39 7.51
CA ALA A 177 -2.63 -6.55 8.84
C ALA A 177 -3.62 -7.27 9.77
N HIS A 178 -4.89 -6.82 9.80
CA HIS A 178 -5.95 -7.44 10.58
C HIS A 178 -6.11 -8.93 10.23
N ALA A 179 -6.21 -9.26 8.94
CA ALA A 179 -6.36 -10.62 8.46
C ALA A 179 -5.15 -11.51 8.80
N MET A 180 -3.92 -11.03 8.53
CA MET A 180 -2.68 -11.77 8.80
C MET A 180 -2.53 -12.12 10.29
N SER A 181 -2.95 -11.21 11.17
CA SER A 181 -2.83 -11.38 12.62
C SER A 181 -3.85 -12.34 13.25
N GLY A 182 -4.73 -12.94 12.45
CA GLY A 182 -5.84 -13.77 12.94
C GLY A 182 -7.01 -12.96 13.48
N GLY A 183 -7.24 -11.75 12.94
CA GLY A 183 -8.35 -10.88 13.33
C GLY A 183 -8.07 -10.03 14.57
N ARG A 184 -6.81 -9.75 14.91
CA ARG A 184 -6.48 -8.91 16.07
C ARG A 184 -6.76 -7.43 15.77
N PRO A 185 -7.04 -6.62 16.81
CA PRO A 185 -7.12 -5.18 16.64
C PRO A 185 -5.84 -4.59 16.04
N VAL A 186 -6.01 -3.55 15.23
CA VAL A 186 -4.95 -2.83 14.54
C VAL A 186 -4.77 -1.44 15.13
N TRP A 187 -3.52 -1.09 15.39
CA TRP A 187 -3.08 0.25 15.71
C TRP A 187 -2.20 0.76 14.58
N ILE A 188 -2.55 1.93 14.05
CA ILE A 188 -1.76 2.61 13.03
C ILE A 188 -0.93 3.66 13.75
N THR A 189 0.21 3.23 14.32
CA THR A 189 1.04 4.09 15.18
C THR A 189 1.73 5.19 14.39
N GLU A 190 1.91 5.01 13.09
CA GLU A 190 2.33 6.07 12.17
C GLU A 190 1.57 5.96 10.85
N PHE A 191 1.04 7.09 10.38
CA PHE A 191 0.65 7.21 8.99
C PHE A 191 0.80 8.63 8.47
N GLY A 192 1.12 8.74 7.18
CA GLY A 192 1.19 10.03 6.52
C GLY A 192 1.50 9.90 5.03
N LEU A 193 1.38 11.03 4.33
CA LEU A 193 1.84 11.11 2.95
C LEU A 193 3.35 11.37 2.93
N ASP A 194 4.09 10.58 2.17
CA ASP A 194 5.56 10.70 2.04
C ASP A 194 5.97 11.94 1.23
N SER A 195 7.24 12.31 1.25
CA SER A 195 7.73 13.49 0.52
C SER A 195 8.14 13.20 -0.94
N SER A 196 7.69 12.11 -1.55
CA SER A 196 8.09 11.76 -2.93
C SER A 196 7.48 12.67 -3.98
N VAL A 197 6.44 13.43 -3.64
CA VAL A 197 5.82 14.48 -4.46
C VAL A 197 5.43 15.68 -3.61
N SER A 198 5.09 16.80 -4.26
CA SER A 198 4.51 17.96 -3.57
C SER A 198 3.00 17.81 -3.37
N TYR A 199 2.51 18.36 -2.26
CA TYR A 199 1.10 18.38 -1.90
C TYR A 199 0.62 19.81 -1.68
N THR A 200 -0.60 20.08 -2.10
CA THR A 200 -1.36 21.22 -1.59
C THR A 200 -1.94 20.90 -0.22
N GLN A 201 -2.26 21.93 0.57
CA GLN A 201 -2.94 21.73 1.86
C GLN A 201 -4.27 20.99 1.71
N ALA A 202 -5.00 21.24 0.62
CA ALA A 202 -6.26 20.56 0.31
C ALA A 202 -6.04 19.05 0.10
N GLU A 203 -5.01 18.64 -0.66
CA GLU A 203 -4.71 17.22 -0.90
C GLU A 203 -4.33 16.48 0.40
N LEU A 204 -3.54 17.11 1.28
CA LEU A 204 -3.20 16.55 2.59
C LEU A 204 -4.46 16.39 3.45
N THR A 205 -5.30 17.42 3.48
CA THR A 205 -6.54 17.45 4.27
C THR A 205 -7.52 16.40 3.77
N SER A 206 -7.79 16.31 2.46
CA SER A 206 -8.71 15.33 1.90
C SER A 206 -8.26 13.88 2.12
N PHE A 207 -6.96 13.59 2.02
CA PHE A 207 -6.45 12.26 2.38
C PHE A 207 -6.73 11.94 3.84
N LEU A 208 -6.45 12.89 4.75
CA LEU A 208 -6.64 12.69 6.18
C LEU A 208 -8.11 12.51 6.55
N GLU A 209 -9.01 13.36 6.05
CA GLU A 209 -10.46 13.25 6.27
C GLU A 209 -10.97 11.85 5.85
N GLU A 210 -10.57 11.37 4.67
CA GLU A 210 -11.02 10.08 4.15
C GLU A 210 -10.54 8.90 5.01
N VAL A 211 -9.27 8.89 5.42
CA VAL A 211 -8.74 7.77 6.24
C VAL A 211 -9.22 7.87 7.68
N ILE A 212 -9.40 9.07 8.23
CA ILE A 212 -9.94 9.29 9.58
C ILE A 212 -11.37 8.77 9.67
N GLU A 213 -12.24 9.17 8.74
CA GLU A 213 -13.64 8.73 8.73
C GLU A 213 -13.74 7.21 8.65
N TRP A 214 -12.92 6.60 7.79
CA TRP A 214 -12.87 5.15 7.67
C TRP A 214 -12.32 4.46 8.94
N MET A 215 -11.23 4.96 9.53
CA MET A 215 -10.66 4.38 10.75
C MET A 215 -11.61 4.51 11.95
N ASP A 216 -12.32 5.63 12.06
CA ASP A 216 -13.32 5.84 13.11
C ASP A 216 -14.49 4.85 12.95
N ALA A 217 -14.93 4.60 11.72
CA ALA A 217 -16.00 3.64 11.40
C ALA A 217 -15.56 2.16 11.43
N THR A 218 -14.26 1.86 11.47
CA THR A 218 -13.73 0.49 11.40
C THR A 218 -13.47 -0.08 12.79
N ASP A 219 -14.26 -1.05 13.24
CA ASP A 219 -14.24 -1.59 14.61
C ASP A 219 -12.89 -2.17 15.05
N TYR A 220 -12.20 -2.88 14.15
CA TYR A 220 -10.90 -3.47 14.46
C TYR A 220 -9.75 -2.47 14.42
N VAL A 221 -9.95 -1.24 13.92
CA VAL A 221 -9.00 -0.15 14.12
C VAL A 221 -9.30 0.46 15.48
N GLN A 222 -8.40 0.25 16.44
CA GLN A 222 -8.61 0.73 17.80
C GLN A 222 -7.95 2.08 18.06
N ARG A 223 -6.78 2.34 17.46
CA ARG A 223 -6.07 3.60 17.60
C ARG A 223 -5.24 3.95 16.37
N TYR A 224 -5.03 5.24 16.15
CA TYR A 224 -4.13 5.72 15.09
C TYR A 224 -3.49 7.07 15.46
N ALA A 225 -2.28 7.32 14.98
CA ALA A 225 -1.57 8.57 15.18
C ALA A 225 -0.96 9.07 13.86
N TYR A 226 -1.35 10.29 13.45
CA TYR A 226 -0.77 10.91 12.26
C TYR A 226 0.69 11.28 12.54
N PHE A 227 1.55 11.16 11.53
CA PHE A 227 2.94 11.59 11.63
C PHE A 227 3.10 13.03 11.12
N MET A 228 3.33 14.04 11.97
CA MET A 228 3.45 13.99 13.44
C MET A 228 3.18 15.38 14.07
N ASP A 229 3.21 15.45 15.41
CA ASP A 229 3.22 16.70 16.18
C ASP A 229 4.56 17.43 16.05
N THR A 230 4.68 18.21 14.98
CA THR A 230 5.82 19.08 14.71
C THR A 230 5.40 20.34 13.96
N THR A 231 6.25 21.37 14.00
CA THR A 231 6.01 22.64 13.32
C THR A 231 5.93 22.41 11.81
N GLY A 232 4.90 22.96 11.16
CA GLY A 232 4.65 22.75 9.73
C GLY A 232 3.88 21.46 9.42
N ALA A 233 3.49 20.70 10.45
CA ALA A 233 2.54 19.59 10.36
C ALA A 233 1.34 19.88 11.27
N LEU A 234 1.12 19.14 12.36
CA LEU A 234 0.01 19.39 13.28
C LEU A 234 0.20 20.67 14.12
N MET A 235 1.44 21.14 14.27
CA MET A 235 1.75 22.39 14.94
C MET A 235 1.99 23.53 13.96
N ASN A 236 1.58 24.74 14.35
CA ASN A 236 1.89 25.96 13.61
C ASN A 236 3.41 26.22 13.56
N SER A 237 3.83 27.16 12.70
CA SER A 237 5.25 27.37 12.40
C SER A 237 6.10 27.82 13.60
N ASP A 238 5.49 28.44 14.62
CA ASP A 238 6.18 28.88 15.83
C ASP A 238 6.01 27.92 17.03
N GLY A 239 5.26 26.82 16.86
CA GLY A 239 5.02 25.80 17.87
C GLY A 239 4.14 26.28 19.04
N SER A 240 3.46 27.42 18.92
CA SER A 240 2.61 27.99 19.97
C SER A 240 1.21 27.36 20.04
N GLY A 241 0.78 26.66 18.99
CA GLY A 241 -0.54 26.06 18.88
C GLY A 241 -0.70 25.12 17.68
N MET A 242 -1.92 24.60 17.51
CA MET A 242 -2.25 23.76 16.35
C MET A 242 -2.15 24.58 15.05
N SER A 243 -1.73 23.93 13.97
CA SER A 243 -1.94 24.44 12.61
C SER A 243 -3.41 24.25 12.17
N ASP A 244 -3.75 24.70 10.97
CA ASP A 244 -5.06 24.38 10.36
C ASP A 244 -5.25 22.86 10.22
N LEU A 245 -4.20 22.14 9.83
CA LEU A 245 -4.21 20.68 9.75
C LEU A 245 -4.34 20.03 11.12
N GLY A 246 -3.66 20.56 12.14
CA GLY A 246 -3.77 20.12 13.53
C GLY A 246 -5.18 20.31 14.08
N SER A 247 -5.80 21.45 13.78
CA SER A 247 -7.18 21.74 14.18
C SER A 247 -8.17 20.76 13.54
N MET A 248 -8.03 20.48 12.24
CA MET A 248 -8.82 19.46 11.55
C MET A 248 -8.60 18.07 12.17
N TYR A 249 -7.35 17.65 12.37
CA TYR A 249 -7.03 16.35 12.98
C TYR A 249 -7.64 16.20 14.38
N ASN A 250 -7.66 17.29 15.16
CA ASN A 250 -8.19 17.31 16.52
C ASN A 250 -9.70 17.07 16.58
N SER A 251 -10.51 17.70 15.71
CA SER A 251 -11.98 17.75 15.87
C SER A 251 -12.81 17.15 14.73
N TYR A 252 -12.22 16.77 13.59
CA TYR A 252 -12.95 16.15 12.47
C TYR A 252 -13.62 14.81 12.88
N PRO A 253 -14.64 14.27 12.18
CA PRO A 253 -15.64 15.10 11.52
C PRO A 253 -16.24 16.04 12.58
N GLU A 254 -16.39 17.31 12.23
CA GLU A 254 -17.05 18.27 13.09
C GLU A 254 -18.43 17.71 13.47
N VAL A 255 -18.65 17.45 14.76
CA VAL A 255 -19.97 17.04 15.22
C VAL A 255 -20.89 18.22 14.92
N SER A 256 -21.72 18.09 13.88
CA SER A 256 -22.77 19.05 13.63
C SER A 256 -23.58 19.11 14.91
N SER A 257 -23.48 20.21 15.67
CA SER A 257 -24.36 20.45 16.79
C SER A 257 -25.76 20.29 16.25
N ALA A 258 -26.50 19.27 16.71
CA ALA A 258 -27.89 19.06 16.34
C ALA A 258 -28.57 20.42 16.39
N SER A 259 -29.08 20.90 15.24
CA SER A 259 -29.68 22.22 15.17
C SER A 259 -30.80 22.24 16.20
N SER A 260 -30.62 23.00 17.27
CA SER A 260 -31.75 23.37 18.10
C SER A 260 -32.69 24.15 17.18
N SER A 261 -33.86 23.57 16.96
CA SER A 261 -34.95 24.15 16.20
C SER A 261 -35.47 25.37 16.95
N ALA A 262 -34.76 26.49 16.84
CA ALA A 262 -35.28 27.79 17.20
C ALA A 262 -36.15 28.29 16.03
N SER A 263 -37.47 28.27 16.25
CA SER A 263 -38.44 28.95 15.39
C SER A 263 -38.07 30.44 15.23
N PRO A 264 -38.22 31.04 14.04
CA PRO A 264 -37.91 32.44 13.84
C PRO A 264 -39.04 33.30 14.41
N SER A 265 -38.78 34.05 15.49
CA SER A 265 -39.61 35.20 15.82
C SER A 265 -39.11 36.40 15.01
N SER A 266 -39.95 36.86 14.11
CA SER A 266 -39.82 38.09 13.33
C SER A 266 -39.53 39.31 14.22
N SER A 267 -38.52 40.09 13.85
CA SER A 267 -38.51 41.55 14.06
C SER A 267 -37.58 42.19 13.04
N ALA A 268 -38.19 42.91 12.11
CA ALA A 268 -37.52 43.76 11.14
C ALA A 268 -37.06 45.05 11.81
N THR A 269 -35.81 45.45 11.61
CA THR A 269 -35.44 46.87 11.53
C THR A 269 -34.25 47.02 10.60
N ALA A 270 -34.27 48.10 9.85
CA ALA A 270 -33.63 48.24 8.55
C ALA A 270 -32.40 49.17 8.56
N VAL A 271 -31.67 49.11 7.43
CA VAL A 271 -30.82 50.14 6.79
C VAL A 271 -29.48 50.49 7.47
N LEU A 272 -28.36 50.17 6.81
CA LEU A 272 -27.56 51.16 6.06
C LEU A 272 -26.43 50.52 5.26
N SER A 273 -26.49 50.80 3.97
CA SER A 273 -25.51 50.56 2.93
C SER A 273 -24.30 51.48 3.07
N THR A 274 -23.10 50.94 2.94
CA THR A 274 -21.98 51.65 2.31
C THR A 274 -21.12 50.68 1.53
N SER A 275 -21.11 50.91 0.22
CA SER A 275 -20.26 50.37 -0.81
C SER A 275 -18.82 50.88 -0.67
N SER A 276 -17.83 50.03 -0.98
CA SER A 276 -16.54 50.39 -1.61
C SER A 276 -15.80 49.09 -1.98
N SER A 277 -15.70 48.75 -3.26
CA SER A 277 -14.63 49.13 -4.20
C SER A 277 -13.41 48.22 -4.09
N ILE A 278 -13.23 47.45 -5.15
CA ILE A 278 -12.07 46.63 -5.51
C ILE A 278 -10.84 47.54 -5.69
N THR A 279 -9.72 47.16 -5.08
CA THR A 279 -8.38 47.48 -5.58
C THR A 279 -7.45 46.30 -5.36
N THR A 280 -7.02 45.73 -6.48
CA THR A 280 -5.91 44.79 -6.64
C THR A 280 -4.58 45.45 -6.29
N ALA A 281 -3.79 44.81 -5.43
CA ALA A 281 -2.35 45.04 -5.37
C ALA A 281 -1.63 43.76 -4.89
N VAL A 282 -0.87 43.17 -5.80
CA VAL A 282 0.19 42.18 -5.51
C VAL A 282 1.39 42.94 -4.97
N PRO A 283 2.12 42.38 -3.98
CA PRO A 283 3.56 42.40 -4.11
C PRO A 283 4.20 41.02 -3.92
N SER A 284 5.25 40.85 -4.70
CA SER A 284 6.12 39.71 -4.88
C SER A 284 6.97 39.44 -3.64
N SER A 285 7.00 38.19 -3.19
CA SER A 285 7.91 37.72 -2.14
C SER A 285 9.14 37.05 -2.77
N SER A 286 10.30 37.68 -2.66
CA SER A 286 11.59 37.02 -2.86
C SER A 286 11.94 36.26 -1.57
N ALA A 287 11.85 34.93 -1.60
CA ALA A 287 12.30 34.08 -0.50
C ALA A 287 13.75 33.66 -0.72
N ILE A 288 14.61 34.09 0.21
CA ILE A 288 15.99 33.66 0.38
C ILE A 288 15.95 32.23 0.95
N VAL A 289 16.55 31.29 0.23
CA VAL A 289 16.72 29.90 0.67
C VAL A 289 17.86 29.85 1.69
N ALA A 290 17.53 29.59 2.95
CA ALA A 290 18.51 29.19 3.98
C ALA A 290 18.47 27.66 4.11
N THR A 291 19.45 27.00 3.52
CA THR A 291 19.80 25.60 3.73
C THR A 291 20.55 25.45 5.04
N THR A 292 20.03 24.67 5.98
CA THR A 292 20.80 24.16 7.11
C THR A 292 20.73 22.64 7.13
N SER A 293 21.80 22.02 6.64
CA SER A 293 22.10 20.60 6.78
C SER A 293 22.62 20.32 8.20
N SER A 294 21.97 19.41 8.93
CA SER A 294 22.55 18.81 10.13
C SER A 294 23.28 17.52 9.75
N THR A 295 24.61 17.57 9.76
CA THR A 295 25.49 16.40 9.58
C THR A 295 25.61 15.64 10.90
N TYR A 296 25.24 14.35 10.91
CA TYR A 296 25.72 13.42 11.93
C TYR A 296 26.90 12.62 11.37
N THR A 297 28.03 12.79 12.04
CA THR A 297 29.27 12.02 11.82
C THR A 297 29.28 10.88 12.83
N SER A 298 29.46 9.64 12.38
CA SER A 298 30.00 8.60 13.24
C SER A 298 30.94 7.69 12.46
N SER A 299 32.19 7.73 12.88
CA SER A 299 33.32 6.99 12.34
C SER A 299 33.41 5.62 13.04
N ARG A 300 33.48 4.51 12.29
CA ARG A 300 34.50 3.47 12.55
C ARG A 300 34.57 2.36 11.50
N ILE A 301 35.81 2.08 11.17
CA ILE A 301 36.38 0.96 10.42
C ILE A 301 36.43 -0.28 11.33
N THR A 302 36.12 -1.48 10.80
CA THR A 302 36.93 -2.71 10.94
C THR A 302 36.50 -3.81 9.95
N ASN A 303 37.49 -4.54 9.45
CA ASN A 303 37.48 -5.50 8.35
C ASN A 303 37.09 -6.94 8.74
N ALA A 304 36.56 -7.66 7.72
CA ALA A 304 36.82 -9.05 7.29
C ALA A 304 36.24 -10.26 8.09
N PRO A 305 36.19 -11.49 7.50
CA PRO A 305 36.31 -11.91 6.09
C PRO A 305 35.20 -12.87 5.58
N THR A 306 35.14 -12.95 4.25
CA THR A 306 34.51 -13.98 3.42
C THR A 306 35.20 -15.34 3.51
N SER A 307 34.43 -16.44 3.45
CA SER A 307 34.93 -17.75 3.02
C SER A 307 33.96 -18.43 2.06
N SER A 308 34.54 -18.84 0.93
CA SER A 308 34.01 -19.60 -0.19
C SER A 308 33.95 -21.09 0.09
N LEU A 309 32.96 -21.80 -0.45
CA LEU A 309 33.10 -23.23 -0.80
C LEU A 309 32.42 -23.53 -2.14
N THR A 310 33.27 -23.87 -3.10
CA THR A 310 32.97 -24.53 -4.36
C THR A 310 32.86 -26.05 -4.16
N SER A 311 31.97 -26.71 -4.88
CA SER A 311 32.21 -28.09 -5.34
C SER A 311 31.50 -28.37 -6.67
N SER A 312 32.33 -28.73 -7.65
CA SER A 312 32.05 -29.49 -8.87
C SER A 312 31.58 -30.92 -8.50
N SER A 313 30.97 -31.76 -9.34
CA SER A 313 31.42 -32.17 -10.69
C SER A 313 30.48 -33.20 -11.36
N SER A 314 30.56 -33.24 -12.71
CA SER A 314 30.43 -34.38 -13.66
C SER A 314 29.10 -35.15 -13.80
N LYS A 315 28.40 -35.05 -14.95
CA LYS A 315 28.55 -35.79 -16.24
C LYS A 315 28.13 -37.27 -16.17
N ILE A 316 27.19 -37.68 -17.04
CA ILE A 316 27.22 -38.91 -17.88
C ILE A 316 26.20 -38.76 -19.03
N SER A 317 26.51 -39.45 -20.12
CA SER A 317 26.14 -39.23 -21.52
C SER A 317 24.93 -40.03 -22.02
N ALA A 318 24.29 -39.47 -23.05
CA ALA A 318 23.78 -40.05 -24.31
C ALA A 318 23.28 -41.50 -24.42
N ALA A 319 22.11 -41.68 -25.07
CA ALA A 319 21.94 -42.61 -26.18
C ALA A 319 20.68 -42.29 -27.03
N SER A 320 20.88 -42.25 -28.35
CA SER A 320 19.91 -42.20 -29.47
C SER A 320 18.97 -43.43 -29.46
N SER A 321 17.78 -43.47 -30.06
CA SER A 321 17.36 -43.41 -31.48
C SER A 321 15.93 -44.07 -31.49
N VAL A 322 14.97 -43.88 -32.39
CA VAL A 322 14.87 -44.16 -33.83
C VAL A 322 13.50 -43.63 -34.30
N GLN A 323 13.45 -43.21 -35.57
CA GLN A 323 12.31 -42.81 -36.39
C GLN A 323 11.10 -43.77 -36.38
N THR A 324 9.91 -43.24 -36.66
CA THR A 324 9.07 -43.77 -37.74
C THR A 324 8.24 -42.64 -38.35
N SER A 325 8.14 -42.68 -39.68
CA SER A 325 7.56 -41.68 -40.57
C SER A 325 6.42 -42.29 -41.38
N SER A 326 5.65 -41.42 -42.05
CA SER A 326 4.67 -41.65 -43.15
C SER A 326 3.21 -41.92 -42.72
N SER A 327 2.15 -41.47 -43.40
CA SER A 327 1.89 -40.42 -44.40
C SER A 327 0.39 -40.42 -44.73
N SER A 328 -0.26 -39.25 -44.69
CA SER A 328 -1.15 -38.68 -45.72
C SER A 328 -2.39 -39.44 -46.21
N ILE A 329 -3.59 -38.86 -46.02
CA ILE A 329 -4.71 -38.91 -46.99
C ILE A 329 -5.47 -37.56 -46.95
N LYS A 330 -5.65 -36.94 -48.12
CA LYS A 330 -6.55 -35.81 -48.40
C LYS A 330 -7.96 -36.32 -48.71
N SER A 331 -8.99 -35.61 -48.29
CA SER A 331 -10.23 -35.47 -49.06
C SER A 331 -10.82 -34.07 -48.84
N ALA A 332 -11.17 -33.42 -49.94
CA ALA A 332 -11.93 -32.19 -50.00
C ALA A 332 -13.30 -32.53 -50.57
N LEU A 333 -14.37 -31.99 -50.00
CA LEU A 333 -15.66 -31.83 -50.66
C LEU A 333 -16.28 -30.51 -50.15
N SER A 334 -16.64 -29.68 -51.12
CA SER A 334 -17.35 -28.42 -51.02
C SER A 334 -18.85 -28.65 -50.84
N ASP A 335 -19.52 -27.77 -50.08
CA ASP A 335 -20.85 -27.29 -50.43
C ASP A 335 -21.09 -25.91 -49.84
N ALA A 336 -21.64 -25.02 -50.67
CA ALA A 336 -22.01 -23.66 -50.32
C ALA A 336 -23.54 -23.57 -50.29
N ALA A 337 -24.11 -23.13 -49.17
CA ALA A 337 -25.47 -22.57 -49.12
C ALA A 337 -25.66 -21.66 -47.90
N THR A 338 -25.66 -20.36 -48.20
CA THR A 338 -26.53 -19.30 -47.68
C THR A 338 -26.60 -19.02 -46.17
N SER A 339 -26.14 -17.81 -45.85
CA SER A 339 -26.11 -17.16 -44.55
C SER A 339 -27.47 -17.01 -43.88
N THR A 340 -27.56 -17.51 -42.65
CA THR A 340 -28.11 -16.75 -41.53
C THR A 340 -26.93 -16.46 -40.60
N ALA A 341 -26.57 -15.18 -40.47
CA ALA A 341 -25.51 -14.76 -39.56
C ALA A 341 -25.98 -15.03 -38.11
N VAL A 342 -25.59 -16.18 -37.57
CA VAL A 342 -25.54 -16.39 -36.13
C VAL A 342 -24.41 -15.50 -35.64
N ALA A 343 -24.71 -14.52 -34.78
CA ALA A 343 -23.69 -13.74 -34.11
C ALA A 343 -22.74 -14.74 -33.42
N SER A 344 -21.46 -14.76 -33.85
CA SER A 344 -20.43 -15.61 -33.28
C SER A 344 -20.45 -15.42 -31.76
N SER A 345 -20.65 -16.49 -31.02
CA SER A 345 -20.61 -16.48 -29.56
C SER A 345 -19.17 -16.55 -29.04
N ASP A 346 -18.15 -16.32 -29.87
CA ASP A 346 -16.82 -16.85 -29.60
C ASP A 346 -15.89 -15.87 -28.88
N ILE A 347 -15.03 -16.41 -28.02
CA ILE A 347 -13.97 -15.65 -27.36
C ILE A 347 -12.86 -15.33 -28.37
N SER A 348 -12.38 -14.07 -28.36
CA SER A 348 -11.26 -13.62 -29.19
C SER A 348 -10.08 -13.14 -28.35
N ILE A 349 -8.86 -13.63 -28.59
CA ILE A 349 -7.65 -13.17 -27.89
C ILE A 349 -7.12 -11.89 -28.54
N LEU A 350 -7.07 -10.81 -27.77
CA LEU A 350 -6.57 -9.49 -28.19
C LEU A 350 -5.07 -9.34 -27.95
N GLY A 351 -4.53 -9.93 -26.88
CA GLY A 351 -3.10 -9.94 -26.55
C GLY A 351 -2.76 -11.00 -25.52
N ALA A 352 -1.57 -11.60 -25.59
CA ALA A 352 -1.13 -12.59 -24.63
C ALA A 352 0.39 -12.54 -24.36
N TYR A 353 0.76 -12.69 -23.09
CA TYR A 353 2.15 -12.68 -22.63
C TYR A 353 2.43 -13.87 -21.72
N PHE A 354 3.48 -14.62 -22.03
CA PHE A 354 4.04 -15.64 -21.13
C PHE A 354 5.34 -15.07 -20.54
N ALA A 355 5.30 -14.75 -19.25
CA ALA A 355 6.23 -13.80 -18.65
C ALA A 355 6.26 -12.48 -19.45
N ASP A 356 7.42 -11.99 -19.88
CA ASP A 356 7.55 -10.79 -20.73
C ASP A 356 7.54 -11.09 -22.24
N LYS A 357 7.36 -12.35 -22.64
CA LYS A 357 7.37 -12.75 -24.06
C LYS A 357 5.97 -12.62 -24.67
N ASP A 358 5.86 -11.85 -25.74
CA ASP A 358 4.63 -11.80 -26.54
C ASP A 358 4.38 -13.16 -27.20
N VAL A 359 3.24 -13.76 -26.85
CA VAL A 359 2.79 -15.05 -27.36
C VAL A 359 1.41 -14.94 -27.99
N THR A 360 0.97 -13.74 -28.33
CA THR A 360 -0.39 -13.45 -28.83
C THR A 360 -0.77 -14.34 -30.01
N ALA A 361 0.11 -14.46 -31.01
CA ALA A 361 -0.15 -15.28 -32.19
C ALA A 361 -0.24 -16.78 -31.83
N SER A 362 0.71 -17.29 -31.05
CA SER A 362 0.70 -18.69 -30.60
C SER A 362 -0.52 -19.01 -29.74
N ALA A 363 -0.91 -18.10 -28.84
CA ALA A 363 -2.04 -18.27 -27.94
C ALA A 363 -3.37 -18.37 -28.70
N ARG A 364 -3.56 -17.57 -29.77
CA ARG A 364 -4.73 -17.66 -30.64
C ARG A 364 -4.90 -19.05 -31.26
N SER A 365 -3.80 -19.67 -31.66
CA SER A 365 -3.81 -21.02 -32.24
C SER A 365 -3.92 -22.11 -31.18
N ALA A 366 -3.29 -21.93 -30.02
CA ALA A 366 -3.16 -22.98 -29.01
C ALA A 366 -4.32 -23.05 -28.02
N PHE A 367 -4.91 -21.91 -27.65
CA PHE A 367 -5.84 -21.84 -26.52
C PHE A 367 -7.31 -21.67 -26.92
N LEU A 368 -7.60 -21.32 -28.18
CA LEU A 368 -8.99 -21.23 -28.64
C LEU A 368 -9.46 -22.59 -29.16
N GLN A 369 -10.41 -23.20 -28.46
CA GLN A 369 -10.94 -24.54 -28.78
C GLN A 369 -12.47 -24.51 -28.74
N ASN A 370 -13.11 -24.76 -29.90
CA ASN A 370 -14.57 -24.78 -30.04
C ASN A 370 -15.26 -23.52 -29.45
N GLY A 371 -14.70 -22.33 -29.72
CA GLY A 371 -15.23 -21.05 -29.22
C GLY A 371 -14.88 -20.70 -27.77
N ASN A 372 -14.20 -21.60 -27.05
CA ASN A 372 -13.78 -21.42 -25.65
C ASN A 372 -12.30 -21.04 -25.55
N LEU A 373 -11.93 -20.39 -24.44
CA LEU A 373 -10.54 -20.20 -24.04
C LEU A 373 -10.11 -21.31 -23.08
N VAL A 374 -9.23 -22.21 -23.54
CA VAL A 374 -8.74 -23.37 -22.79
C VAL A 374 -7.23 -23.23 -22.59
N VAL A 375 -6.81 -23.02 -21.35
CA VAL A 375 -5.39 -22.80 -20.99
C VAL A 375 -4.95 -23.89 -20.02
N ASN A 376 -4.10 -24.80 -20.49
CA ASN A 376 -3.40 -25.75 -19.61
C ASN A 376 -2.06 -25.17 -19.16
N THR A 377 -2.00 -24.76 -17.89
CA THR A 377 -0.82 -24.09 -17.33
C THR A 377 0.35 -25.04 -17.06
N TYR A 378 0.18 -26.36 -17.16
CA TYR A 378 1.28 -27.33 -17.06
C TYR A 378 2.13 -27.43 -18.34
N THR A 379 1.57 -27.01 -19.48
CA THR A 379 2.16 -27.24 -20.81
C THR A 379 2.34 -25.94 -21.59
N LEU A 380 2.49 -24.80 -20.92
CA LEU A 380 2.48 -23.47 -21.59
C LEU A 380 3.57 -23.35 -22.66
N ALA A 381 4.82 -23.69 -22.32
CA ALA A 381 5.95 -23.56 -23.24
C ALA A 381 5.77 -24.41 -24.51
N SER A 382 5.33 -25.68 -24.35
CA SER A 382 5.08 -26.57 -25.49
C SER A 382 3.85 -26.16 -26.29
N ALA A 383 2.74 -25.83 -25.64
CA ALA A 383 1.51 -25.40 -26.31
C ALA A 383 1.72 -24.11 -27.12
N LEU A 384 2.51 -23.17 -26.60
CA LEU A 384 2.82 -21.91 -27.26
C LEU A 384 3.99 -22.00 -28.26
N SER A 385 4.63 -23.18 -28.37
CA SER A 385 5.84 -23.41 -29.19
C SER A 385 6.96 -22.40 -28.89
N VAL A 386 7.20 -22.14 -27.60
CA VAL A 386 8.25 -21.24 -27.12
C VAL A 386 9.20 -21.97 -26.17
N SER A 387 10.48 -21.57 -26.18
CA SER A 387 11.39 -21.90 -25.09
C SER A 387 10.93 -21.24 -23.79
N ASP A 388 11.27 -21.83 -22.63
CA ASP A 388 11.03 -21.23 -21.32
C ASP A 388 11.63 -19.81 -21.31
N PRO A 389 10.81 -18.74 -21.19
CA PRO A 389 11.33 -17.39 -21.25
C PRO A 389 12.19 -17.08 -20.03
N TRP A 390 11.82 -17.58 -18.83
CA TRP A 390 12.50 -17.31 -17.56
C TRP A 390 12.82 -18.63 -16.86
N TYR A 391 13.99 -19.19 -17.18
CA TYR A 391 14.44 -20.47 -16.63
C TYR A 391 14.53 -20.44 -15.11
N GLY A 392 13.98 -21.47 -14.46
CA GLY A 392 14.06 -21.65 -13.01
C GLY A 392 13.19 -20.71 -12.17
N VAL A 393 12.29 -19.96 -12.82
CA VAL A 393 11.39 -19.02 -12.15
C VAL A 393 9.94 -19.35 -12.52
N VAL A 394 9.05 -19.28 -11.54
CA VAL A 394 7.61 -19.43 -11.76
C VAL A 394 7.11 -18.24 -12.58
N LYS A 395 6.53 -18.51 -13.74
CA LYS A 395 6.04 -17.49 -14.68
C LYS A 395 4.52 -17.37 -14.62
N THR A 396 4.01 -16.26 -15.16
CA THR A 396 2.58 -16.07 -15.37
C THR A 396 2.24 -16.07 -16.86
N ILE A 397 1.05 -16.57 -17.20
CA ILE A 397 0.42 -16.38 -18.50
C ILE A 397 -0.69 -15.35 -18.34
N SER A 398 -0.62 -14.25 -19.09
CA SER A 398 -1.58 -13.14 -19.03
C SER A 398 -2.21 -12.95 -20.40
N ILE A 399 -3.55 -13.00 -20.49
CA ILE A 399 -4.31 -12.99 -21.74
C ILE A 399 -5.41 -11.93 -21.62
N LEU A 400 -5.37 -10.93 -22.50
CA LEU A 400 -6.49 -10.04 -22.78
C LEU A 400 -7.35 -10.67 -23.88
N TYR A 401 -8.64 -10.84 -23.61
CA TYR A 401 -9.60 -11.38 -24.55
C TYR A 401 -10.91 -10.60 -24.55
N SER A 402 -11.73 -10.79 -25.58
CA SER A 402 -13.06 -10.21 -25.68
C SER A 402 -14.14 -11.25 -25.93
N ASP A 403 -15.37 -10.91 -25.53
CA ASP A 403 -16.57 -11.62 -25.95
C ASP A 403 -17.08 -11.08 -27.31
N ALA A 404 -18.15 -11.69 -27.80
CA ALA A 404 -18.86 -11.31 -29.03
C ALA A 404 -19.39 -9.86 -29.02
N SER A 405 -19.61 -9.28 -27.83
CA SER A 405 -20.08 -7.90 -27.65
C SER A 405 -18.93 -6.90 -27.52
N ASN A 406 -17.69 -7.34 -27.77
CA ASN A 406 -16.46 -6.56 -27.60
C ASN A 406 -16.20 -6.07 -26.16
N ASN A 407 -16.85 -6.65 -25.15
CA ASN A 407 -16.41 -6.42 -23.77
C ASN A 407 -15.05 -7.10 -23.58
N THR A 408 -14.18 -6.47 -22.81
CA THR A 408 -12.81 -6.96 -22.58
C THR A 408 -12.66 -7.59 -21.20
N TYR A 409 -11.84 -8.63 -21.14
CA TYR A 409 -11.60 -9.46 -19.98
C TYR A 409 -10.13 -9.87 -19.91
N ILE A 410 -9.65 -10.16 -18.70
CA ILE A 410 -8.30 -10.65 -18.47
C ILE A 410 -8.35 -12.01 -17.79
N PHE A 411 -7.55 -12.94 -18.31
CA PHE A 411 -7.14 -14.16 -17.62
C PHE A 411 -5.66 -14.01 -17.28
N SER A 412 -5.28 -14.12 -16.01
CA SER A 412 -3.88 -14.21 -15.60
C SER A 412 -3.73 -15.30 -14.55
N SER A 413 -2.73 -16.17 -14.72
CA SER A 413 -2.45 -17.23 -13.78
C SER A 413 -0.97 -17.60 -13.78
N ALA A 414 -0.48 -18.10 -12.65
CA ALA A 414 0.81 -18.76 -12.57
C ALA A 414 0.82 -20.07 -13.37
N GLU A 415 2.00 -20.44 -13.88
CA GLU A 415 2.20 -21.78 -14.44
C GLU A 415 1.97 -22.88 -13.39
N GLN A 416 1.67 -24.10 -13.85
CA GLN A 416 1.45 -25.28 -12.99
C GLN A 416 0.24 -25.19 -12.03
N THR A 417 -0.75 -24.35 -12.32
CA THR A 417 -1.96 -24.17 -11.50
C THR A 417 -3.18 -24.96 -11.99
N GLY A 418 -3.06 -25.72 -13.08
CA GLY A 418 -4.16 -26.51 -13.63
C GLY A 418 -4.56 -26.16 -15.06
N THR A 419 -5.65 -26.78 -15.52
CA THR A 419 -6.32 -26.45 -16.78
C THR A 419 -7.52 -25.55 -16.50
N HIS A 420 -7.57 -24.42 -17.20
CA HIS A 420 -8.63 -23.41 -17.05
C HIS A 420 -9.43 -23.33 -18.34
N THR A 421 -10.74 -23.49 -18.25
CA THR A 421 -11.66 -23.39 -19.39
C THR A 421 -12.64 -22.27 -19.13
N ILE A 422 -12.63 -21.26 -20.00
CA ILE A 422 -13.57 -20.14 -19.99
C ILE A 422 -14.47 -20.30 -21.20
N THR A 423 -15.77 -20.41 -20.96
CA THR A 423 -16.79 -20.44 -22.01
C THR A 423 -17.43 -19.07 -22.16
N PRO A 424 -17.96 -18.72 -23.36
CA PRO A 424 -18.64 -17.45 -23.57
C PRO A 424 -19.79 -17.17 -22.58
N SER A 425 -20.52 -18.22 -22.18
CA SER A 425 -21.63 -18.14 -21.23
C SER A 425 -21.19 -18.10 -19.76
N SER A 426 -19.91 -18.34 -19.47
CA SER A 426 -19.40 -18.51 -18.09
C SER A 426 -18.19 -17.64 -17.78
N ILE A 427 -18.06 -16.49 -18.46
CA ILE A 427 -16.97 -15.56 -18.18
C ILE A 427 -17.18 -14.97 -16.78
N PRO A 428 -16.21 -15.13 -15.84
CA PRO A 428 -16.35 -14.58 -14.49
C PRO A 428 -16.44 -13.05 -14.53
N SER A 429 -17.34 -12.46 -13.74
CA SER A 429 -17.43 -11.00 -13.59
C SER A 429 -16.11 -10.39 -13.08
N SER A 430 -15.36 -11.14 -12.27
CA SER A 430 -14.03 -10.79 -11.80
C SER A 430 -13.00 -10.64 -12.92
N ALA A 431 -13.18 -11.30 -14.07
CA ALA A 431 -12.30 -11.19 -15.23
C ALA A 431 -12.55 -9.91 -16.05
N LYS A 432 -13.73 -9.30 -15.96
CA LYS A 432 -14.10 -8.12 -16.76
C LYS A 432 -13.20 -6.92 -16.44
N THR A 433 -12.65 -6.27 -17.46
CA THR A 433 -11.84 -5.07 -17.28
C THR A 433 -12.75 -3.87 -16.95
N PRO A 434 -12.30 -2.94 -16.09
CA PRO A 434 -13.09 -1.74 -15.80
C PRO A 434 -13.05 -0.76 -16.98
N SER A 435 -14.06 0.09 -17.08
CA SER A 435 -14.10 1.19 -18.04
C SER A 435 -13.77 2.49 -17.31
N ILE A 436 -12.52 2.92 -17.41
CA ILE A 436 -11.99 4.09 -16.71
C ILE A 436 -11.54 5.13 -17.73
N ALA A 437 -12.10 6.33 -17.61
CA ALA A 437 -11.84 7.43 -18.54
C ALA A 437 -10.37 7.89 -18.46
N PRO A 438 -9.73 8.23 -19.58
CA PRO A 438 -8.42 8.87 -19.58
C PRO A 438 -8.44 10.20 -18.83
N VAL A 439 -7.38 10.45 -18.05
CA VAL A 439 -7.15 11.70 -17.33
C VAL A 439 -5.88 12.40 -17.83
N ASP A 440 -5.61 13.61 -17.33
CA ASP A 440 -4.37 14.37 -17.56
C ASP A 440 -4.03 14.66 -19.04
N GLY A 441 -5.04 14.66 -19.92
CA GLY A 441 -4.84 14.86 -21.36
C GLY A 441 -4.18 13.66 -22.06
N SER A 442 -4.22 12.47 -21.44
CA SER A 442 -3.69 11.25 -22.05
C SER A 442 -4.38 10.95 -23.39
N THR A 443 -3.58 10.55 -24.37
CA THR A 443 -4.04 10.26 -25.74
C THR A 443 -4.30 8.78 -25.98
N ILE A 444 -4.25 7.97 -24.93
CA ILE A 444 -4.51 6.53 -24.99
C ILE A 444 -5.74 6.19 -24.16
N ASN A 445 -6.32 5.03 -24.40
CA ASN A 445 -7.37 4.46 -23.57
C ASN A 445 -6.90 3.11 -23.03
N ILE A 446 -6.65 2.99 -21.73
CA ILE A 446 -6.21 1.73 -21.13
C ILE A 446 -7.36 0.72 -21.25
N VAL A 447 -7.05 -0.50 -21.68
CA VAL A 447 -8.02 -1.60 -21.85
C VAL A 447 -7.97 -2.53 -20.65
N GLY A 448 -6.78 -2.76 -20.09
CA GLY A 448 -6.61 -3.60 -18.93
C GLY A 448 -5.17 -3.64 -18.45
N ILE A 449 -4.99 -3.97 -17.18
CA ILE A 449 -3.69 -3.98 -16.51
C ILE A 449 -3.54 -5.30 -15.74
N VAL A 450 -2.36 -5.90 -15.83
CA VAL A 450 -1.93 -7.04 -15.00
C VAL A 450 -0.61 -6.71 -14.32
N TRP A 451 -0.51 -7.11 -13.06
CA TRP A 451 0.74 -7.17 -12.31
C TRP A 451 0.90 -8.57 -11.72
N GLY A 452 1.93 -9.29 -12.16
CA GLY A 452 2.12 -10.69 -11.75
C GLY A 452 1.00 -11.60 -12.26
N ALA A 453 0.26 -12.21 -11.34
CA ALA A 453 -0.90 -13.07 -11.63
C ALA A 453 -2.25 -12.35 -11.41
N GLN A 454 -2.21 -11.05 -11.08
CA GLN A 454 -3.39 -10.29 -10.67
C GLN A 454 -3.78 -9.23 -11.71
N GLN A 455 -5.08 -9.18 -12.05
CA GLN A 455 -5.65 -8.05 -12.79
C GLN A 455 -5.79 -6.82 -11.87
N ILE A 456 -5.34 -5.66 -12.35
CA ILE A 456 -5.41 -4.41 -11.62
C ILE A 456 -6.59 -3.57 -12.09
N LYS A 457 -7.55 -3.36 -11.18
CA LYS A 457 -8.78 -2.57 -11.44
C LYS A 457 -8.81 -1.23 -10.70
N THR A 458 -7.82 -0.97 -9.86
CA THR A 458 -7.78 0.20 -8.98
C THR A 458 -7.66 1.48 -9.81
N GLN A 459 -8.66 2.36 -9.69
CA GLN A 459 -8.74 3.64 -10.41
C GLN A 459 -7.44 4.45 -10.36
N SER A 460 -6.83 4.59 -9.18
CA SER A 460 -5.61 5.38 -9.00
C SER A 460 -4.40 4.83 -9.76
N VAL A 461 -4.34 3.52 -10.01
CA VAL A 461 -3.28 2.91 -10.84
C VAL A 461 -3.50 3.26 -12.31
N TRP A 462 -4.75 3.29 -12.76
CA TRP A 462 -5.10 3.70 -14.12
C TRP A 462 -4.75 5.17 -14.34
N ASP A 463 -5.14 6.05 -13.41
CA ASP A 463 -4.82 7.48 -13.45
C ASP A 463 -3.32 7.71 -13.49
N ARG A 464 -2.56 6.98 -12.68
CA ARG A 464 -1.09 7.07 -12.67
C ARG A 464 -0.50 6.71 -14.02
N ILE A 465 -0.98 5.67 -14.68
CA ILE A 465 -0.47 5.25 -15.99
C ILE A 465 -0.86 6.26 -17.08
N TYR A 466 -2.07 6.83 -17.01
CA TYR A 466 -2.46 7.94 -17.89
C TYR A 466 -1.55 9.15 -17.71
N TYR A 467 -1.23 9.53 -16.47
CA TYR A 467 -0.26 10.59 -16.16
C TYR A 467 1.13 10.30 -16.75
N GLN A 468 1.63 9.06 -16.63
CA GLN A 468 2.91 8.69 -17.23
C GLN A 468 2.90 8.82 -18.76
N GLN A 469 1.78 8.47 -19.41
CA GLN A 469 1.64 8.66 -20.85
C GLN A 469 1.61 10.14 -21.23
N ALA A 470 0.85 10.96 -20.49
CA ALA A 470 0.72 12.39 -20.75
C ALA A 470 2.07 13.13 -20.61
N THR A 471 2.87 12.77 -19.61
CA THR A 471 4.19 13.37 -19.36
C THR A 471 5.30 12.85 -20.28
N LYS A 472 5.06 11.73 -20.99
CA LYS A 472 5.98 11.10 -21.98
C LYS A 472 7.35 10.69 -21.41
N TRP A 473 7.48 10.61 -20.08
CA TRP A 473 8.67 10.09 -19.42
C TRP A 473 8.59 8.57 -19.29
N GLY A 474 9.75 7.91 -19.25
CA GLY A 474 9.79 6.49 -18.89
C GLY A 474 9.40 6.32 -17.41
N PHE A 475 8.84 5.16 -17.07
CA PHE A 475 8.50 4.81 -15.69
C PHE A 475 8.83 3.35 -15.39
N GLN A 476 9.02 3.03 -14.12
CA GLN A 476 9.29 1.66 -13.69
C GLN A 476 8.02 0.87 -13.48
N ILE A 477 8.06 -0.39 -13.90
CA ILE A 477 7.07 -1.42 -13.63
C ILE A 477 7.43 -2.09 -12.30
N ASN A 478 6.75 -1.73 -11.20
CA ASN A 478 7.02 -2.29 -9.87
C ASN A 478 5.75 -2.28 -8.97
N THR A 479 5.84 -2.92 -7.80
CA THR A 479 4.75 -2.94 -6.81
C THR A 479 4.30 -1.54 -6.38
N GLY A 480 5.25 -0.59 -6.31
CA GLY A 480 4.94 0.81 -6.07
C GLY A 480 3.96 1.38 -7.09
N LEU A 481 4.18 1.11 -8.39
CA LEU A 481 3.34 1.54 -9.50
C LEU A 481 1.92 0.95 -9.43
N PHE A 482 1.80 -0.36 -9.17
CA PHE A 482 0.51 -1.07 -9.21
C PHE A 482 -0.24 -1.10 -7.88
N GLY A 483 0.38 -0.63 -6.79
CA GLY A 483 -0.26 -0.51 -5.48
C GLY A 483 -0.55 -1.84 -4.76
N VAL A 484 -0.17 -2.99 -5.33
CA VAL A 484 -0.32 -4.32 -4.73
C VAL A 484 0.85 -5.21 -5.14
N ASP A 485 1.22 -6.21 -4.33
CA ASP A 485 2.09 -7.29 -4.79
C ASP A 485 1.25 -8.36 -5.47
N GLY A 486 1.17 -8.28 -6.80
CA GLY A 486 0.30 -9.15 -7.60
C GLY A 486 0.80 -10.57 -7.79
N PHE A 487 1.96 -10.94 -7.23
CA PHE A 487 2.46 -12.31 -7.19
C PHE A 487 3.56 -12.49 -6.12
N TRP A 488 3.14 -12.56 -4.87
CA TRP A 488 4.04 -12.58 -3.70
C TRP A 488 5.09 -13.71 -3.77
N GLY A 489 6.34 -13.37 -3.46
CA GLY A 489 7.46 -14.32 -3.44
C GLY A 489 7.98 -14.75 -4.82
N HIS A 490 7.43 -14.21 -5.91
CA HIS A 490 7.81 -14.55 -7.27
C HIS A 490 8.19 -13.31 -8.10
N ALA A 491 8.99 -13.54 -9.14
CA ALA A 491 9.30 -12.50 -10.11
C ALA A 491 8.04 -12.12 -10.90
N LYS A 492 7.84 -10.83 -11.11
CA LYS A 492 6.61 -10.30 -11.72
C LYS A 492 6.86 -9.68 -13.09
N VAL A 493 5.84 -9.75 -13.93
CA VAL A 493 5.71 -8.97 -15.14
C VAL A 493 4.51 -8.04 -14.99
N GLY A 494 4.66 -6.79 -15.40
CA GLY A 494 3.56 -5.86 -15.57
C GLY A 494 3.18 -5.78 -17.05
N VAL A 495 1.89 -5.89 -17.34
CA VAL A 495 1.33 -5.73 -18.68
C VAL A 495 0.23 -4.68 -18.63
N VAL A 496 0.36 -3.65 -19.46
CA VAL A 496 -0.65 -2.61 -19.64
C VAL A 496 -1.11 -2.67 -21.09
N TRP A 497 -2.33 -3.15 -21.33
CA TRP A 497 -2.94 -3.06 -22.66
C TRP A 497 -3.69 -1.74 -22.78
N TYR A 498 -3.54 -1.07 -23.91
CA TYR A 498 -4.21 0.20 -24.20
C TYR A 498 -4.55 0.31 -25.67
N ARG A 499 -5.49 1.16 -26.03
CA ARG A 499 -5.75 1.59 -27.40
C ARG A 499 -5.01 2.89 -27.66
N ASP A 500 -4.28 2.94 -28.77
CA ASP A 500 -3.70 4.19 -29.27
C ASP A 500 -4.78 5.12 -29.85
N ALA A 501 -4.36 6.29 -30.35
CA ALA A 501 -5.27 7.29 -30.92
C ALA A 501 -6.05 6.77 -32.16
N GLN A 502 -5.60 5.68 -32.77
CA GLN A 502 -6.24 5.02 -33.90
C GLN A 502 -7.16 3.87 -33.45
N GLY A 503 -7.28 3.62 -32.15
CA GLY A 503 -8.11 2.56 -31.58
C GLY A 503 -7.45 1.18 -31.60
N VAL A 504 -6.18 1.09 -32.03
CA VAL A 504 -5.45 -0.18 -32.15
C VAL A 504 -4.95 -0.59 -30.78
N VAL A 505 -5.18 -1.86 -30.41
CA VAL A 505 -4.68 -2.41 -29.14
C VAL A 505 -3.16 -2.55 -29.20
N LYS A 506 -2.50 -1.95 -28.22
CA LYS A 506 -1.06 -1.97 -27.95
C LYS A 506 -0.83 -2.43 -26.52
N SER A 507 0.43 -2.65 -26.17
CA SER A 507 0.84 -3.09 -24.84
C SER A 507 2.16 -2.47 -24.42
N LEU A 508 2.27 -2.12 -23.13
CA LEU A 508 3.54 -1.94 -22.46
C LEU A 508 3.80 -3.15 -21.56
N VAL A 509 4.99 -3.72 -21.65
CA VAL A 509 5.39 -4.90 -20.88
C VAL A 509 6.76 -4.66 -20.26
N GLY A 510 6.87 -4.93 -18.96
CA GLY A 510 8.12 -4.81 -18.24
C GLY A 510 8.24 -5.88 -17.16
N ARG A 511 9.48 -6.32 -16.91
CA ARG A 511 9.79 -7.09 -15.70
C ARG A 511 9.71 -6.18 -14.49
N GLU A 512 9.58 -6.77 -13.31
CA GLU A 512 9.73 -6.05 -12.04
C GLU A 512 11.01 -5.20 -12.01
N ASN A 513 10.83 -3.92 -11.68
CA ASN A 513 11.81 -2.82 -11.71
C ASN A 513 12.34 -2.41 -13.10
N GLY A 514 11.82 -3.01 -14.17
CA GLY A 514 12.12 -2.64 -15.55
C GLY A 514 11.49 -1.30 -15.93
N TRP A 515 12.21 -0.52 -16.74
CA TRP A 515 11.73 0.76 -17.26
C TRP A 515 10.97 0.55 -18.58
N VAL A 516 9.81 1.19 -18.71
CA VAL A 516 9.00 1.21 -19.92
C VAL A 516 8.68 2.65 -20.32
N LYS A 517 8.26 2.84 -21.57
CA LYS A 517 7.83 4.13 -22.10
C LYS A 517 6.78 3.93 -23.20
N PHE A 518 5.78 4.80 -23.23
CA PHE A 518 4.74 4.87 -24.26
C PHE A 518 5.24 5.36 -25.62
#